data_AF-A0A7J4U558-F1
#
_entry.id   AF-A0A7J4U558-F1
#
_cell.length_a   1.000
_cell.length_b   1.000
_cell.length_c   1.000
_cell.angle_alpha   90.00
_cell.angle_beta   90.00
_cell.angle_gamma   90.00
#
_symmetry.space_group_name_H-M   'P 1'
#
loop_
_entity.id
_entity.type
_entity.pdbx_description
1 polymer ?
#
loop_
_entity_poly.entity_id
_entity_poly.type
_entity_poly.pdbx_seq_one_letter_code
_entity_poly.pdbx_strand_id
1 'polypeptide(L)'
;MARRVFISYQNRDRHAKELLKAQANNKKIDLSLNDQSPSKPFSNSWKSKMKNRIENSSATVVMIGKDTYKSKAVNWEIEQSRKQGNKIIGVQIHKGQHHRLPHTMREREELKNWKVETLSNRLRRRK
;
A
#
# COMPACT_ATOMS: atom_id res chain seq x y z
N MET A 1 -14.39 -0.57 -14.19
CA MET A 1 -13.81 0.75 -13.86
C MET A 1 -12.47 0.58 -13.18
N ALA A 2 -11.53 1.37 -13.66
CA ALA A 2 -10.24 1.64 -13.06
C ALA A 2 -10.33 1.99 -11.58
N ARG A 3 -9.49 1.40 -10.71
CA ARG A 3 -9.43 1.81 -9.29
C ARG A 3 -8.02 2.29 -8.98
N ARG A 4 -7.91 3.58 -8.68
CA ARG A 4 -6.65 4.19 -8.28
C ARG A 4 -6.24 3.64 -6.92
N VAL A 5 -5.06 3.04 -6.84
CA VAL A 5 -4.54 2.41 -5.63
C VAL A 5 -3.20 3.02 -5.27
N PHE A 6 -3.13 3.52 -4.04
CA PHE A 6 -1.90 4.01 -3.46
C PHE A 6 -1.07 2.84 -2.92
N ILE A 7 0.22 2.76 -3.23
CA ILE A 7 1.11 1.76 -2.63
C ILE A 7 2.03 2.46 -1.64
N SER A 8 1.96 2.04 -0.38
CA SER A 8 2.89 2.40 0.68
C SER A 8 3.92 1.27 0.84
N TYR A 9 5.21 1.60 0.75
CA TYR A 9 6.32 0.64 0.88
C TYR A 9 7.57 1.33 1.44
N GLN A 10 8.49 0.57 2.03
CA GLN A 10 9.82 1.09 2.36
C GLN A 10 10.76 1.00 1.15
N ASN A 11 11.72 1.91 1.05
CA ASN A 11 12.68 1.93 -0.06
C ASN A 11 13.43 0.58 -0.24
N ARG A 12 13.69 -0.13 0.86
CA ARG A 12 14.32 -1.47 0.83
C ARG A 12 13.46 -2.52 0.11
N ASP A 13 12.15 -2.33 0.08
CA ASP A 13 11.17 -3.24 -0.48
C ASP A 13 10.74 -2.85 -1.91
N ARG A 14 11.51 -1.97 -2.57
CA ARG A 14 11.23 -1.48 -3.93
C ARG A 14 10.96 -2.62 -4.92
N HIS A 15 11.69 -3.72 -4.82
CA HIS A 15 11.52 -4.91 -5.67
C HIS A 15 10.09 -5.47 -5.59
N ALA A 16 9.49 -5.49 -4.39
CA ALA A 16 8.14 -6.02 -4.22
C ALA A 16 7.10 -5.18 -4.97
N LYS A 17 7.29 -3.86 -4.96
CA LYS A 17 6.45 -2.93 -5.71
C LYS A 17 6.60 -3.11 -7.22
N GLU A 18 7.83 -3.26 -7.72
CA GLU A 18 8.08 -3.49 -9.15
C GLU A 18 7.42 -4.79 -9.62
N LEU A 19 7.49 -5.85 -8.81
CA LEU A 19 6.77 -7.10 -9.03
C LEU A 19 5.25 -6.89 -9.05
N LEU A 20 4.69 -6.13 -8.09
CA LEU A 20 3.26 -5.82 -8.08
C LEU A 20 2.84 -5.07 -9.34
N LYS A 21 3.66 -4.10 -9.78
CA LYS A 21 3.42 -3.33 -11.01
C LYS A 21 3.41 -4.24 -12.23
N ALA A 22 4.40 -5.11 -12.36
CA ALA A 22 4.47 -6.06 -13.47
C ALA A 22 3.25 -6.98 -13.51
N GLN A 23 2.85 -7.53 -12.36
CA GLN A 23 1.69 -8.42 -12.26
C GLN A 23 0.36 -7.70 -12.46
N ALA A 24 0.23 -6.46 -11.96
CA ALA A 24 -0.94 -5.60 -12.18
C ALA A 24 -1.14 -5.31 -13.66
N ASN A 25 -0.06 -4.93 -14.35
CA ASN A 25 -0.08 -4.64 -15.78
C ASN A 25 -0.46 -5.90 -16.58
N ASN A 26 0.16 -7.04 -16.26
CA ASN A 26 -0.13 -8.31 -16.91
C ASN A 26 -1.61 -8.74 -16.75
N LYS A 27 -2.19 -8.57 -15.55
CA LYS A 27 -3.59 -8.91 -15.27
C LYS A 27 -4.59 -7.80 -15.65
N LYS A 28 -4.18 -6.79 -16.41
CA LYS A 28 -4.97 -5.60 -16.79
C LYS A 28 -5.69 -4.95 -15.60
N ILE A 29 -5.06 -5.00 -14.43
CA ILE A 29 -5.58 -4.31 -13.27
C ILE A 29 -5.14 -2.86 -13.39
N ASP A 30 -6.12 -2.00 -13.57
CA ASP A 30 -5.91 -0.57 -13.57
C ASP A 30 -5.54 -0.11 -12.16
N LEU A 31 -4.23 -0.13 -11.90
CA LEU A 31 -3.60 0.28 -10.66
C LEU A 31 -2.64 1.42 -11.01
N SER A 32 -3.06 2.65 -10.70
CA SER A 32 -2.22 3.83 -10.88
C SER A 32 -1.21 3.94 -9.74
N LEU A 33 -0.03 3.34 -9.92
CA LEU A 33 0.99 3.27 -8.87
C LEU A 33 1.75 4.57 -8.72
N ASN A 34 1.62 5.19 -7.56
CA ASN A 34 2.36 6.40 -7.25
C ASN A 34 3.74 6.08 -6.67
N ASP A 35 4.77 6.23 -7.49
CA ASP A 35 6.17 6.15 -7.07
C ASP A 35 6.57 7.40 -6.30
N GLN A 36 7.01 7.23 -5.05
CA GLN A 36 7.92 8.16 -4.40
C GLN A 36 8.86 7.36 -3.48
N SER A 37 10.15 7.47 -3.76
CA SER A 37 11.17 7.19 -2.75
C SER A 37 11.22 8.37 -1.78
N PRO A 38 11.05 8.16 -0.46
CA PRO A 38 11.14 9.24 0.50
C PRO A 38 12.61 9.61 0.68
N SER A 39 13.16 10.48 -0.18
CA SER A 39 14.47 11.10 0.11
C SER A 39 14.40 11.98 1.37
N LYS A 40 13.22 12.52 1.71
CA LYS A 40 12.94 13.26 2.97
C LYS A 40 11.48 13.05 3.43
N PRO A 41 11.17 11.98 4.18
CA PRO A 41 9.84 11.79 4.76
C PRO A 41 9.51 12.95 5.73
N PHE A 42 8.23 13.29 5.89
CA PHE A 42 7.72 14.34 6.80
C PHE A 42 7.96 15.81 6.44
N SER A 43 8.61 16.13 5.33
CA SER A 43 8.59 17.51 4.82
C SER A 43 7.16 17.96 4.48
N ASN A 44 6.86 19.27 4.59
CA ASN A 44 5.52 19.80 4.27
C ASN A 44 5.10 19.42 2.84
N SER A 45 6.04 19.56 1.89
CA SER A 45 5.87 19.16 0.49
C SER A 45 5.56 17.67 0.33
N TRP A 46 6.20 16.80 1.11
CA TRP A 46 5.92 15.35 1.10
C TRP A 46 4.51 15.06 1.62
N LYS A 47 4.12 15.64 2.76
CA LYS A 47 2.79 15.43 3.36
C LYS A 47 1.67 15.86 2.40
N SER A 48 1.79 17.05 1.81
CA SER A 48 0.79 17.55 0.85
C SER A 48 0.70 16.67 -0.40
N LYS A 49 1.84 16.24 -0.95
CA LYS A 49 1.87 15.29 -2.09
C LYS A 49 1.23 13.97 -1.72
N MET A 50 1.57 13.37 -0.58
CA MET A 50 1.02 12.08 -0.17
C MET A 50 -0.48 12.17 0.10
N LYS A 51 -0.93 13.23 0.78
CA LYS A 51 -2.35 13.48 1.05
C LYS A 51 -3.15 13.55 -0.26
N ASN A 52 -2.72 14.36 -1.21
CA ASN A 52 -3.37 14.50 -2.52
C ASN A 52 -3.43 13.15 -3.28
N ARG A 53 -2.35 12.36 -3.21
CA ARG A 53 -2.31 11.03 -3.83
C ARG A 53 -3.26 10.03 -3.19
N ILE A 54 -3.36 10.06 -1.86
CA ILE A 54 -4.29 9.24 -1.09
C ILE A 54 -5.73 9.66 -1.40
N GLU A 55 -6.02 10.97 -1.46
CA GLU A 55 -7.34 11.50 -1.86
C GLU A 55 -7.73 11.06 -3.27
N ASN A 56 -6.78 11.02 -4.20
CA ASN A 56 -6.96 10.53 -5.55
C ASN A 56 -6.98 9.00 -5.68
N SER A 57 -6.98 8.26 -4.57
CA SER A 57 -6.97 6.79 -4.55
C SER A 57 -8.17 6.27 -3.78
N SER A 58 -8.78 5.18 -4.24
CA SER A 58 -9.90 4.54 -3.53
C SER A 58 -9.44 3.51 -2.50
N ALA A 59 -8.19 3.07 -2.60
CA ALA A 59 -7.60 2.08 -1.71
C ALA A 59 -6.10 2.31 -1.54
N THR A 60 -5.58 1.84 -0.42
CA THR A 60 -4.18 1.90 -0.04
C THR A 60 -3.68 0.49 0.23
N VAL A 61 -2.68 0.08 -0.54
CA VAL A 61 -1.95 -1.18 -0.38
C VAL A 61 -0.65 -0.93 0.34
N VAL A 62 -0.45 -1.58 1.47
CA VAL A 62 0.76 -1.47 2.30
C VAL A 62 1.60 -2.71 2.09
N MET A 63 2.84 -2.53 1.65
CA MET A 63 3.81 -3.60 1.50
C MET A 63 4.55 -3.79 2.83
N ILE A 64 4.26 -4.92 3.48
CA ILE A 64 4.76 -5.28 4.80
C ILE A 64 5.99 -6.18 4.61
N GLY A 65 7.15 -5.59 4.88
CA GLY A 65 8.45 -6.25 5.00
C GLY A 65 8.95 -6.22 6.44
N LYS A 66 10.20 -6.68 6.63
CA LYS A 66 10.83 -6.84 7.94
C LYS A 66 10.81 -5.58 8.81
N ASP A 67 11.08 -4.42 8.21
CA ASP A 67 11.21 -3.15 8.93
C ASP A 67 10.01 -2.22 8.75
N THR A 68 9.00 -2.59 7.94
CA THR A 68 7.84 -1.73 7.61
C THR A 68 7.15 -1.20 8.86
N TYR A 69 7.00 -2.03 9.90
CA TYR A 69 6.35 -1.64 11.16
C TYR A 69 7.03 -0.47 11.90
N LYS A 70 8.33 -0.23 11.66
CA LYS A 70 9.09 0.87 12.25
C LYS A 70 8.93 2.18 11.49
N SER A 71 8.44 2.14 10.24
CA SER A 71 8.34 3.36 9.42
C SER A 71 7.19 4.24 9.90
N LYS A 72 7.56 5.38 10.48
CA LYS A 72 6.61 6.44 10.81
C LYS A 72 5.87 6.96 9.56
N ALA A 73 6.54 6.97 8.39
CA ALA A 73 5.93 7.42 7.14
C ALA A 73 4.79 6.49 6.71
N VAL A 74 5.01 5.17 6.77
CA VAL A 74 3.98 4.16 6.47
C VAL A 74 2.81 4.27 7.44
N ASN A 75 3.10 4.41 8.74
CA ASN A 75 2.06 4.59 9.75
C ASN A 75 1.17 5.79 9.44
N TRP A 76 1.78 6.93 9.09
CA TRP A 76 1.07 8.16 8.74
C TRP A 76 0.21 7.99 7.48
N GLU A 77 0.73 7.33 6.43
CA GLU A 77 -0.02 7.08 5.18
C GLU A 77 -1.26 6.21 5.42
N ILE A 78 -1.15 5.20 6.29
CA ILE A 78 -2.27 4.34 6.70
C ILE A 78 -3.33 5.16 7.43
N GLU A 79 -2.92 6.00 8.38
CA GLU A 79 -3.85 6.86 9.11
C GLU A 79 -4.56 7.86 8.19
N GLN A 80 -3.83 8.52 7.28
CA GLN A 80 -4.44 9.43 6.32
C GLN A 80 -5.41 8.69 5.40
N SER A 81 -5.04 7.51 4.91
CA SER A 81 -5.92 6.68 4.09
C SER A 81 -7.20 6.30 4.84
N ARG A 82 -7.08 5.94 6.12
CA ARG A 82 -8.24 5.63 6.96
C ARG A 82 -9.15 6.85 7.14
N LYS A 83 -8.56 8.03 7.37
CA LYS A 83 -9.30 9.30 7.51
C LYS A 83 -10.08 9.65 6.26
N GLN A 84 -9.51 9.39 5.08
CA GLN A 84 -10.18 9.60 3.79
C GLN A 84 -11.22 8.52 3.46
N GLY A 85 -11.39 7.50 4.31
CA GLY A 85 -12.31 6.39 4.05
C GLY A 85 -11.79 5.37 3.03
N ASN A 86 -10.50 5.44 2.67
CA ASN A 86 -9.91 4.53 1.71
C ASN A 86 -9.80 3.12 2.29
N LYS A 87 -9.92 2.12 1.41
CA LYS A 87 -9.75 0.73 1.79
C LYS A 87 -8.29 0.42 2.04
N ILE A 88 -7.93 0.00 3.24
CA ILE A 88 -6.56 -0.38 3.59
C ILE A 88 -6.38 -1.88 3.41
N ILE A 89 -5.30 -2.27 2.74
CA ILE A 89 -4.95 -3.66 2.45
C ILE A 89 -3.46 -3.84 2.71
N GLY A 90 -3.09 -4.76 3.59
CA GLY A 90 -1.70 -5.06 3.91
C GLY A 90 -1.27 -6.29 3.16
N VAL A 91 -0.05 -6.30 2.67
CA VAL A 91 0.49 -7.43 1.92
C VAL A 91 1.83 -7.81 2.51
N GLN A 92 1.97 -9.05 2.93
CA GLN A 92 3.27 -9.64 3.25
C GLN A 92 4.07 -9.87 1.97
N ILE A 93 5.20 -9.19 1.82
CA ILE A 93 6.03 -9.27 0.60
C ILE A 93 6.89 -10.53 0.55
N HIS A 94 7.18 -11.13 1.70
CA HIS A 94 7.98 -12.35 1.81
C HIS A 94 7.05 -13.56 1.98
N LYS A 95 7.06 -14.46 0.99
CA LYS A 95 6.28 -15.70 1.06
C LYS A 95 6.75 -16.56 2.24
N GLY A 96 5.82 -16.96 3.11
CA GLY A 96 6.10 -17.81 4.27
C GLY A 96 6.65 -17.06 5.49
N GLN A 97 6.90 -15.75 5.40
CA GLN A 97 7.28 -14.94 6.56
C GLN A 97 6.14 -13.98 6.91
N HIS A 98 5.69 -14.03 8.15
CA HIS A 98 4.80 -13.01 8.71
C HIS A 98 5.63 -11.95 9.40
N HIS A 99 5.75 -10.79 8.77
CA HIS A 99 6.34 -9.63 9.40
C HIS A 99 5.32 -8.87 10.23
N ARG A 100 5.80 -8.17 11.25
CA ARG A 100 4.94 -7.37 12.13
C ARG A 100 4.18 -6.33 11.31
N LEU A 101 2.89 -6.22 11.59
CA LEU A 101 2.05 -5.18 11.02
C LEU A 101 2.44 -3.81 11.60
N PRO A 102 2.32 -2.72 10.82
CA PRO A 102 2.41 -1.38 11.35
C PRO A 102 1.36 -1.16 12.43
N HIS A 103 1.69 -0.41 13.48
CA HIS A 103 0.80 -0.24 14.65
C HIS A 103 -0.56 0.36 14.29
N THR A 104 -0.63 1.18 13.24
CA THR A 104 -1.86 1.84 12.79
C THR A 104 -2.76 0.91 11.97
N MET A 105 -2.27 -0.28 11.62
CA MET A 105 -2.96 -1.27 10.80
C MET A 105 -3.67 -2.32 11.67
N ARG A 106 -4.82 -2.81 11.18
CA ARG A 106 -5.58 -3.88 11.84
C ARG A 106 -5.29 -5.22 11.16
N GLU A 107 -5.27 -6.31 11.93
CA GLU A 107 -5.04 -7.67 11.40
C GLU A 107 -6.02 -8.07 10.30
N ARG A 108 -7.29 -7.63 10.38
CA ARG A 108 -8.31 -7.88 9.33
C ARG A 108 -8.01 -7.25 7.96
N GLU A 109 -7.09 -6.30 7.93
CA GLU A 109 -6.64 -5.61 6.71
C GLU A 109 -5.46 -6.36 6.07
N GLU A 110 -4.84 -7.30 6.77
CA GLU A 110 -3.73 -8.11 6.28
C GLU A 110 -4.19 -9.14 5.23
N LEU A 111 -3.42 -9.24 4.15
CA LEU A 111 -3.42 -10.34 3.19
C LEU A 111 -2.18 -11.20 3.44
N LYS A 112 -2.43 -12.35 4.08
CA LYS A 112 -1.41 -13.38 4.34
C LYS A 112 -0.93 -14.09 3.07
N ASN A 113 -1.74 -14.08 2.01
CA ASN A 113 -1.41 -14.74 0.75
C ASN A 113 -1.33 -13.73 -0.41
N TRP A 114 -0.10 -13.32 -0.75
CA TRP A 114 0.17 -12.42 -1.85
C TRP A 114 -0.17 -13.07 -3.19
N LYS A 115 -1.37 -12.74 -3.69
CA LYS A 115 -1.80 -12.96 -5.07
C LYS A 115 -2.53 -11.73 -5.56
N VAL A 116 -2.18 -11.28 -6.76
CA VAL A 116 -2.79 -10.10 -7.40
C VAL A 116 -4.28 -10.30 -7.65
N GLU A 117 -4.73 -11.54 -7.82
CA GLU A 117 -6.15 -11.89 -7.88
C GLU A 117 -6.87 -11.66 -6.55
N THR A 118 -6.26 -12.06 -5.43
CA THR A 118 -6.81 -11.81 -4.09
C THR A 118 -6.92 -10.32 -3.83
N LEU A 119 -5.90 -9.55 -4.22
CA LEU A 119 -5.92 -8.09 -4.14
C LEU A 119 -7.05 -7.50 -4.99
N SER A 120 -7.18 -7.92 -6.25
CA SER A 120 -8.26 -7.50 -7.16
C SER A 120 -9.64 -7.81 -6.58
N ASN A 121 -9.85 -9.01 -6.06
CA ASN A 121 -11.10 -9.42 -5.44
C ASN A 121 -11.39 -8.60 -4.17
N ARG A 122 -10.37 -8.31 -3.36
CA ARG A 122 -10.51 -7.47 -2.18
C ARG A 122 -10.86 -6.03 -2.55
N LEU A 123 -10.29 -5.50 -3.63
CA LEU A 123 -10.62 -4.18 -4.16
C LEU A 123 -12.02 -4.14 -4.80
N ARG A 124 -12.47 -5.23 -5.43
CA ARG A 124 -13.80 -5.35 -6.05
C ARG A 124 -14.93 -5.47 -5.05
N ARG A 125 -14.72 -6.16 -3.92
CA ARG A 125 -15.71 -6.27 -2.84
C ARG A 125 -16.09 -4.86 -2.33
N ARG A 126 -17.28 -4.39 -2.71
CA ARG A 126 -17.94 -3.24 -2.08
C ARG A 126 -18.27 -3.62 -0.63
N LYS A 127 -18.11 -2.65 0.26
CA LYS A 127 -18.47 -2.76 1.67
C LYS A 127 -19.98 -2.66 1.80
#